data_AF-A8EYS3-F1
#
_entry.id   AF-A8EYS3-F1
#
_cell.length_a   1.000
_cell.length_b   1.000
_cell.length_c   1.000
_cell.angle_alpha   90.00
_cell.angle_beta   90.00
_cell.angle_gamma   90.00
#
_symmetry.space_group_name_H-M   'P 1'
#
loop_
_entity.id
_entity.type
_entity.pdbx_description
1 polymer ?
#
loop_
_entity_poly.entity_id
_entity_poly.type
_entity_poly.pdbx_seq_one_letter_code
_entity_poly.pdbx_strand_id
1 'polypeptide(L)'
;MYYVQKLQGKGNARIQSYLKNGGDFLGICAGSYYSGNYLEFAKGTNIEVICERELKIFNRAVRGLLLAPYYYNSHKGARAAYLKINSKLKLNIKIKDGYIFYNGGGYFC
;
A
#
# COMPACT_ATOMS: atom_id res chain seq x y z
N MET A 1 7.40 -9.56 -11.79
CA MET A 1 7.41 -8.08 -11.62
C MET A 1 8.84 -7.58 -11.65
N TYR A 2 9.16 -6.66 -12.56
CA TYR A 2 10.53 -6.22 -12.84
C TYR A 2 11.27 -5.63 -11.63
N TYR A 3 10.60 -4.79 -10.82
CA TYR A 3 11.26 -4.13 -9.68
C TYR A 3 11.52 -5.10 -8.52
N VAL A 4 10.59 -6.02 -8.24
CA VAL A 4 10.74 -7.03 -7.17
C VAL A 4 11.98 -7.89 -7.42
N GLN A 5 12.15 -8.36 -8.66
CA GLN A 5 13.30 -9.18 -9.05
C GLN A 5 14.63 -8.42 -8.92
N LYS A 6 14.65 -7.13 -9.25
CA LYS A 6 15.86 -6.30 -9.10
C LYS A 6 16.25 -6.01 -7.66
N LEU A 7 15.27 -5.89 -6.76
CA LEU A 7 15.51 -5.58 -5.35
C LEU A 7 15.74 -6.83 -4.51
N GLN A 8 15.36 -8.01 -4.99
CA GLN A 8 15.45 -9.26 -4.26
C GLN A 8 16.89 -9.54 -3.76
N GLY A 9 17.01 -10.04 -2.54
CA GLY A 9 18.29 -10.27 -1.87
C GLY A 9 18.98 -8.97 -1.48
N LYS A 10 20.02 -8.57 -2.22
CA LYS A 10 20.92 -7.46 -1.82
C LYS A 10 20.20 -6.11 -1.70
N GLY A 11 19.24 -5.84 -2.57
CA GLY A 11 18.47 -4.58 -2.52
C GLY A 11 17.64 -4.48 -1.26
N ASN A 12 16.88 -5.54 -0.94
CA ASN A 12 16.07 -5.64 0.27
C ASN A 12 16.93 -5.59 1.53
N ALA A 13 18.09 -6.26 1.54
CA ALA A 13 19.02 -6.20 2.66
C ALA A 13 19.51 -4.76 2.93
N ARG A 14 19.79 -3.97 1.88
CA ARG A 14 20.18 -2.56 2.02
C ARG A 14 19.05 -1.70 2.55
N ILE A 15 17.83 -1.86 2.05
CA ILE A 15 16.65 -1.14 2.55
C ILE A 15 16.43 -1.46 4.03
N GLN A 16 16.49 -2.74 4.39
CA GLN A 16 16.37 -3.20 5.77
C GLN A 16 17.46 -2.62 6.68
N SER A 17 18.72 -2.59 6.20
CA SER A 17 19.81 -1.96 6.96
C SER A 17 19.59 -0.46 7.14
N TYR A 18 19.12 0.24 6.12
CA TYR A 18 18.82 1.67 6.20
C TYR A 18 17.75 1.97 7.27
N LEU A 19 16.67 1.18 7.28
CA LEU A 19 15.60 1.28 8.29
C LEU A 19 16.11 0.99 9.70
N LYS A 20 16.89 -0.09 9.86
CA LYS A 20 17.50 -0.44 11.16
C LYS A 20 18.41 0.65 11.71
N ASN A 21 18.99 1.46 10.84
CA ASN A 21 19.85 2.59 11.20
C ASN A 21 19.07 3.91 11.36
N GLY A 22 17.74 3.85 11.53
CA GLY A 22 16.90 5.03 11.79
C GLY A 22 16.40 5.75 10.55
N GLY A 23 16.52 5.14 9.36
CA GLY A 23 15.92 5.67 8.13
C GLY A 23 14.41 5.43 8.06
N ASP A 24 13.72 6.22 7.22
CA ASP A 24 12.28 6.13 6.99
C ASP A 24 11.94 5.51 5.64
N PHE A 25 10.83 4.78 5.55
CA PHE A 25 10.32 4.21 4.29
C PHE A 25 8.96 4.80 3.91
N LEU A 26 8.87 5.31 2.68
CA LEU A 26 7.62 5.76 2.07
C LEU A 26 7.28 4.89 0.86
N GLY A 27 6.22 4.09 0.97
CA GLY A 27 5.72 3.25 -0.12
C GLY A 27 4.55 3.90 -0.85
N ILE A 28 4.69 4.13 -2.16
CA ILE A 28 3.63 4.69 -3.02
C ILE A 28 3.19 3.64 -4.05
N CYS A 29 1.88 3.48 -4.26
CA CYS A 29 1.31 2.52 -5.20
C CYS A 29 1.87 1.10 -4.97
N ALA A 30 2.55 0.48 -5.94
CA ALA A 30 3.20 -0.82 -5.79
C ALA A 30 4.19 -0.89 -4.61
N GLY A 31 4.79 0.25 -4.23
CA GLY A 31 5.69 0.37 -3.10
C GLY A 31 5.00 0.20 -1.74
N SER A 32 3.74 0.61 -1.58
CA SER A 32 3.02 0.37 -0.32
C SER A 32 2.75 -1.12 -0.13
N TYR A 33 2.31 -1.80 -1.18
CA TYR A 33 2.17 -3.25 -1.21
C TYR A 33 3.50 -3.99 -1.00
N TYR A 34 4.61 -3.42 -1.48
CA TYR A 34 5.95 -4.00 -1.32
C TYR A 34 6.41 -4.04 0.14
N SER A 35 5.89 -3.14 0.99
CA SER A 35 6.24 -3.07 2.41
C SER A 35 5.70 -4.24 3.23
N GLY A 36 4.58 -4.83 2.81
CA GLY A 36 3.97 -5.98 3.49
C GLY A 36 4.83 -7.24 3.39
N ASN A 37 4.43 -8.29 4.12
CA ASN A 37 5.01 -9.63 3.91
C ASN A 37 4.29 -10.43 2.81
N TYR A 38 3.08 -9.99 2.47
CA TYR A 38 2.22 -10.61 1.48
C TYR A 38 1.42 -9.54 0.75
N LEU A 39 1.34 -9.66 -0.57
CA LEU A 39 0.50 -8.84 -1.42
C LEU A 39 -0.71 -9.66 -1.88
N GLU A 40 -1.90 -9.08 -1.74
CA GLU A 40 -3.10 -9.54 -2.43
C GLU A 40 -3.73 -8.34 -3.13
N PHE A 41 -3.59 -8.24 -4.45
CA PHE A 41 -4.16 -7.15 -5.25
C PHE A 41 -5.18 -7.71 -6.23
N ALA A 42 -6.37 -7.11 -6.24
CA ALA A 42 -7.47 -7.39 -7.18
C ALA A 42 -7.77 -8.90 -7.32
N LYS A 43 -7.81 -9.60 -6.19
CA LYS A 43 -8.06 -11.04 -6.13
C LYS A 43 -9.37 -11.43 -6.84
N GLY A 44 -9.31 -12.50 -7.63
CA GLY A 44 -10.42 -13.01 -8.43
C GLY A 44 -10.66 -12.24 -9.73
N THR A 45 -9.73 -11.40 -10.17
CA THR A 45 -9.83 -10.63 -11.42
C THR A 45 -8.69 -10.95 -12.38
N ASN A 46 -8.80 -10.50 -13.62
CA ASN A 46 -7.76 -10.67 -14.64
C ASN A 46 -6.47 -9.87 -14.39
N ILE A 47 -6.48 -8.95 -13.43
CA ILE A 47 -5.32 -8.13 -13.04
C ILE A 47 -4.80 -8.51 -11.65
N GLU A 48 -5.15 -9.71 -11.18
CA GLU A 48 -4.77 -10.23 -9.88
C GLU A 48 -3.23 -10.28 -9.72
N VAL A 49 -2.77 -9.86 -8.54
CA VAL A 49 -1.39 -10.10 -8.11
C VAL A 49 -1.40 -10.62 -6.69
N ILE A 50 -1.04 -11.88 -6.52
CA ILE A 50 -0.95 -12.55 -5.23
C ILE A 50 0.45 -13.13 -5.07
N CYS A 51 1.20 -12.69 -4.07
CA CYS A 51 2.56 -13.20 -3.83
C CYS A 51 3.14 -12.72 -2.51
N GLU A 52 4.11 -13.48 -2.01
CA GLU A 52 4.96 -13.07 -0.89
C GLU A 52 5.88 -11.91 -1.26
N ARG A 53 6.34 -11.21 -0.22
CA ARG A 53 7.28 -10.10 -0.32
C ARG A 53 8.43 -10.36 0.64
N GLU A 54 9.65 -10.30 0.13
CA GLU A 54 10.87 -10.49 0.93
C GLU A 54 11.14 -9.29 1.85
N LEU A 55 10.76 -8.09 1.43
CA LEU A 55 11.09 -6.87 2.15
C LEU A 55 10.49 -6.82 3.57
N LYS A 56 9.24 -7.24 3.79
CA LYS A 56 8.63 -7.48 5.13
C LYS A 56 8.89 -6.36 6.15
N ILE A 57 8.71 -5.09 5.78
CA ILE A 57 8.75 -3.97 6.74
C ILE A 57 7.53 -4.05 7.65
N PHE A 58 6.37 -4.31 7.05
CA PHE A 58 5.13 -4.59 7.72
C PHE A 58 4.88 -6.10 7.72
N ASN A 59 4.85 -6.71 8.91
CA ASN A 59 4.76 -8.16 9.08
C ASN A 59 3.37 -8.76 8.82
N ARG A 60 2.50 -8.06 8.07
CA ARG A 60 1.18 -8.55 7.68
C ARG A 60 0.92 -8.25 6.20
N ALA A 61 -0.17 -8.80 5.70
CA ALA A 61 -0.56 -8.61 4.31
C ALA A 61 -0.98 -7.17 4.04
N VAL A 62 -0.62 -6.66 2.87
CA VAL A 62 -1.23 -5.46 2.29
C VAL A 62 -2.17 -5.92 1.20
N ARG A 63 -3.46 -5.66 1.38
CA ARG A 63 -4.53 -6.19 0.52
C ARG A 63 -5.25 -5.06 -0.20
N GLY A 64 -5.64 -5.30 -1.44
CA GLY A 64 -6.41 -4.38 -2.25
C GLY A 64 -7.26 -5.17 -3.25
N LEU A 65 -8.36 -4.63 -3.74
CA LEU A 65 -8.78 -3.24 -3.63
C LEU A 65 -9.83 -3.08 -2.52
N LEU A 66 -9.75 -1.99 -1.76
CA LEU A 66 -10.59 -1.80 -0.57
C LEU A 66 -12.05 -1.46 -0.90
N LEU A 67 -12.31 -0.48 -1.78
CA LEU A 67 -13.65 0.09 -1.94
C LEU A 67 -14.33 -0.24 -3.26
N ALA A 68 -13.56 -0.48 -4.33
CA ALA A 68 -14.10 -0.77 -5.66
C ALA A 68 -13.04 -1.44 -6.55
N PRO A 69 -13.45 -2.17 -7.60
CA PRO A 69 -12.53 -2.70 -8.62
C PRO A 69 -11.75 -1.57 -9.32
N TYR A 70 -10.53 -1.89 -9.77
CA TYR A 70 -9.62 -0.97 -10.42
C TYR A 70 -9.60 -1.26 -11.91
N TYR A 71 -9.63 -0.20 -12.71
CA TYR A 71 -9.67 -0.28 -14.15
C TYR A 71 -8.51 0.56 -14.70
N TYR A 72 -7.58 -0.08 -15.40
CA TYR A 72 -6.49 0.63 -16.07
C TYR A 72 -7.06 1.66 -17.06
N ASN A 73 -6.43 2.84 -17.10
CA ASN A 73 -6.82 3.95 -17.99
C ASN A 73 -8.28 4.40 -17.84
N SER A 74 -8.89 4.19 -16.67
CA SER A 74 -10.29 4.56 -16.42
C SER A 74 -10.51 5.00 -14.97
N HIS A 75 -11.55 5.82 -14.76
CA HIS A 75 -12.03 6.24 -13.44
C HIS A 75 -13.32 5.52 -13.01
N LYS A 76 -13.73 4.45 -13.72
CA LYS A 76 -14.94 3.67 -13.38
C LYS A 76 -14.95 3.14 -11.93
N GLY A 77 -13.76 2.80 -11.43
CA GLY A 77 -13.52 2.35 -10.08
C GLY A 77 -13.38 3.47 -9.04
N ALA A 78 -13.35 4.73 -9.47
CA ALA A 78 -13.09 5.84 -8.57
C ALA A 78 -14.28 6.09 -7.64
N ARG A 79 -13.99 6.48 -6.40
CA ARG A 79 -14.99 6.79 -5.35
C ARG A 79 -14.56 8.04 -4.60
N ALA A 80 -15.52 8.88 -4.24
CA ALA A 80 -15.34 9.85 -3.17
C ALA A 80 -15.48 9.10 -1.84
N ALA A 81 -14.36 8.68 -1.25
CA ALA A 81 -14.36 7.88 -0.03
C ALA A 81 -14.42 8.81 1.19
N TYR A 82 -15.44 8.63 2.03
CA TYR A 82 -15.52 9.34 3.31
C TYR A 82 -14.44 8.85 4.27
N LEU A 83 -13.71 9.77 4.88
CA LEU A 83 -12.73 9.51 5.93
C LEU A 83 -13.05 10.32 7.17
N LYS A 84 -12.87 9.70 8.32
CA LYS A 84 -12.91 10.35 9.62
C LYS A 84 -11.53 10.36 10.23
N ILE A 85 -11.05 11.54 10.62
CA ILE A 85 -9.76 11.68 11.26
C ILE A 85 -9.89 11.19 12.71
N ASN A 86 -8.98 10.30 13.10
CA ASN A 86 -8.95 9.78 14.45
C ASN A 86 -8.54 10.90 15.42
N SER A 87 -9.49 11.36 16.23
CA SER A 87 -9.30 12.45 17.21
C SER A 87 -8.27 12.13 18.29
N LYS A 88 -7.87 10.86 18.44
CA LYS A 88 -6.78 10.46 19.35
C LYS A 88 -5.40 10.82 18.80
N LEU A 89 -5.26 10.96 17.49
CA LEU A 89 -4.06 11.50 16.88
C LEU A 89 -4.09 12.99 17.22
N LYS A 90 -3.29 13.43 18.21
CA LYS A 90 -3.17 14.83 18.66
C LYS A 90 -2.52 15.72 17.58
N LEU A 91 -3.08 15.69 16.37
CA LEU A 91 -2.65 16.44 15.22
C LEU A 91 -3.23 17.85 15.32
N ASN A 92 -2.43 18.85 14.97
CA ASN A 92 -2.89 20.24 14.90
C ASN A 92 -3.68 20.48 13.59
N ILE A 93 -4.71 19.66 13.36
CA ILE A 93 -5.54 19.67 12.15
C ILE A 93 -6.97 20.01 12.55
N LYS A 94 -7.54 21.06 11.95
CA LYS A 94 -8.92 21.52 12.20
C LYS A 94 -9.98 20.65 11.50
N ILE A 95 -9.59 19.92 10.47
CA ILE A 95 -10.46 19.03 9.69
C ILE A 95 -10.73 17.77 10.53
N LYS A 96 -12.00 17.39 10.68
CA LYS A 96 -12.42 16.21 11.46
C LYS A 96 -12.79 15.03 10.57
N ASP A 97 -13.30 15.32 9.39
CA ASP A 97 -13.68 14.36 8.38
C ASP A 97 -13.69 15.03 6.99
N GLY A 98 -13.87 14.23 5.95
CA GLY A 98 -13.95 14.71 4.60
C GLY A 98 -14.03 13.58 3.60
N TYR A 99 -14.00 13.92 2.32
CA TYR A 99 -13.95 12.96 1.23
C TYR A 99 -12.59 13.00 0.56
N ILE A 100 -12.02 11.82 0.31
CA ILE A 100 -10.83 11.70 -0.53
C ILE A 100 -11.19 11.04 -1.85
N PHE A 101 -10.43 11.39 -2.88
CA PHE A 101 -10.49 10.67 -4.13
C PHE A 101 -9.78 9.32 -3.98
N TYR A 102 -10.57 8.24 -3.99
CA TYR A 102 -10.06 6.87 -4.03
C TYR A 102 -10.14 6.36 -5.47
N ASN A 103 -9.03 5.89 -6.02
CA ASN A 103 -9.03 5.21 -7.32
C ASN A 103 -8.08 4.01 -7.29
N GLY A 104 -8.50 3.00 -6.55
CA GLY A 104 -7.67 1.87 -6.20
C GLY A 104 -6.67 2.19 -5.09
N GLY A 105 -6.20 1.13 -4.42
CA GLY A 105 -5.35 1.26 -3.24
C GLY A 105 -5.59 0.12 -2.27
N GLY A 106 -4.52 -0.20 -1.54
CA GLY A 106 -4.50 -1.27 -0.57
C GLY A 106 -4.66 -0.76 0.85
N TYR A 107 -5.04 -1.65 1.74
CA TYR A 107 -5.09 -1.44 3.17
C TYR A 107 -4.12 -2.42 3.87
N PHE A 108 -3.65 -1.99 5.03
CA PHE A 108 -2.75 -2.75 5.88
C PHE A 108 -3.61 -3.57 6.84
N CYS A 109 -3.51 -4.90 6.77
CA CYS A 109 -4.36 -5.82 7.55
C CYS A 109 -3.97 -5.89 9.02
#